data_AF-A0A9W6X9C4-F1
#
_entry.id   AF-A0A9W6X9C4-F1
#
_cell.length_a   1.000
_cell.length_b   1.000
_cell.length_c   1.000
_cell.angle_alpha   90.00
_cell.angle_beta   90.00
_cell.angle_gamma   90.00
#
_symmetry.space_group_name_H-M   'P 1'
#
loop_
_entity.id
_entity.type
_entity.pdbx_description
1 polymer ?
#
loop_
_entity_poly.entity_id
_entity_poly.type
_entity_poly.pdbx_seq_one_letter_code
_entity_poly.pdbx_strand_id
1 'polypeptide(L)'
;MARVNEKTRLLPAVQAIYGSASNQLKIKRCQIILGIVTAVVLSGLSVWWLFFDDYEPAAAVDEFICGDTKNEAGYIKLVNKNDDHYFYWFFEANHNASTAPLVIWLTGGPGGSSLLALFNENGPCRIQSDLTTKVHPYSWTYEANMIWLDQPTSVGFSYSSGDDHDYNEKDVSENLYWFLQGFIEKTPRV
;
A
#
# COMPACT_ATOMS: atom_id res chain seq x y z
N MET A 1 -21.86 3.23 74.15
CA MET A 1 -20.42 3.04 74.46
C MET A 1 -19.88 2.00 73.50
N ALA A 2 -18.74 2.12 72.80
CA ALA A 2 -17.85 3.22 72.45
C ALA A 2 -17.19 2.79 71.12
N ARG A 3 -17.08 3.69 70.13
CA ARG A 3 -16.37 3.41 68.86
C ARG A 3 -14.88 3.25 69.14
N VAL A 4 -14.33 2.07 68.86
CA VAL A 4 -12.87 1.90 68.71
C VAL A 4 -12.56 1.93 67.23
N ASN A 5 -11.83 2.97 66.83
CA ASN A 5 -11.43 3.26 65.46
C ASN A 5 -10.30 2.31 65.05
N GLU A 6 -10.48 1.57 63.96
CA GLU A 6 -9.57 0.51 63.48
C GLU A 6 -8.22 1.05 62.96
N LYS A 7 -8.05 2.37 62.90
CA LYS A 7 -6.81 3.04 62.44
C LYS A 7 -5.59 2.90 63.37
N THR A 8 -5.65 2.14 64.46
CA THR A 8 -4.57 2.10 65.48
C THR A 8 -3.93 0.73 65.72
N ARG A 9 -4.10 -0.25 64.83
CA ARG A 9 -3.38 -1.54 64.90
C ARG A 9 -2.51 -1.78 63.67
N LEU A 10 -1.55 -0.89 63.42
CA LEU A 10 -0.34 -1.31 62.71
C LEU A 10 0.57 -2.01 63.72
N LEU A 11 1.08 -3.20 63.37
CA LEU A 11 2.01 -3.93 64.24
C LEU A 11 3.21 -3.00 64.57
N PRO A 12 3.73 -3.03 65.80
CA PRO A 12 4.83 -2.16 66.23
C PRO A 12 6.07 -2.27 65.31
N ALA A 13 6.28 -3.42 64.66
CA ALA A 13 7.32 -3.61 63.65
C ALA A 13 7.08 -2.77 62.36
N VAL A 14 5.84 -2.65 61.90
CA VAL A 14 5.48 -1.84 60.72
C VAL A 14 5.64 -0.35 61.03
N GLN A 15 5.22 0.09 62.21
CA GLN A 15 5.45 1.45 62.69
C GLN A 15 6.93 1.76 62.96
N ALA A 16 7.76 0.80 63.35
CA ALA A 16 9.20 1.00 63.52
C ALA A 16 9.95 1.11 62.18
N ILE A 17 9.55 0.32 61.18
CA ILE A 17 10.12 0.38 59.83
C ILE A 17 9.78 1.70 59.14
N TYR A 18 8.53 2.18 59.29
CA TYR A 18 8.09 3.48 58.77
C TYR A 18 8.44 4.67 59.69
N GLY A 19 8.65 4.48 60.99
CA GLY A 19 8.85 5.57 61.95
C GLY A 19 10.32 5.97 62.14
N SER A 20 11.27 5.15 61.68
CA SER A 20 12.69 5.51 61.74
C SER A 20 13.01 6.61 60.74
N ALA A 21 13.51 7.76 61.23
CA ALA A 21 13.92 8.89 60.39
C ALA A 21 14.92 8.49 59.29
N SER A 22 15.73 7.45 59.53
CA SER A 22 16.66 6.88 58.54
C SER A 22 15.93 6.22 57.37
N ASN A 23 14.87 5.46 57.62
CA ASN A 23 14.09 4.79 56.58
C ASN A 23 13.19 5.78 55.83
N GLN A 24 12.62 6.76 56.53
CA GLN A 24 11.90 7.88 55.90
C GLN A 24 12.80 8.69 54.98
N LEU A 25 14.06 8.94 55.38
CA LEU A 25 15.03 9.62 54.54
C LEU A 25 15.44 8.77 53.32
N LYS A 26 15.59 7.44 53.48
CA LYS A 26 15.84 6.51 52.36
C LYS A 26 14.69 6.47 51.36
N ILE A 27 13.45 6.44 51.83
CA ILE A 27 12.25 6.47 50.97
C ILE A 27 12.15 7.80 50.23
N LYS A 28 12.35 8.93 50.93
CA LYS A 28 12.38 10.26 50.29
C LYS A 28 13.49 10.38 49.25
N ARG A 29 14.69 9.85 49.53
CA ARG A 29 15.80 9.79 48.55
C ARG A 29 15.45 8.93 47.35
N CYS A 30 14.80 7.78 47.55
CA CYS A 30 14.36 6.91 46.46
C CYS A 30 13.29 7.58 45.58
N GLN A 31 12.33 8.29 46.18
CA GLN A 31 11.32 9.05 45.44
C GLN A 31 11.91 10.21 44.66
N ILE A 32 12.90 10.92 45.22
CA ILE A 32 13.64 11.98 44.53
C ILE A 32 14.42 11.39 43.35
N ILE A 33 15.13 10.28 43.55
CA ILE A 33 15.89 9.61 42.47
C ILE A 33 14.93 9.14 41.38
N LEU A 34 13.81 8.51 41.74
CA LEU A 34 12.81 8.06 40.79
C LEU A 34 12.22 9.23 39.99
N GLY A 35 11.91 10.35 40.65
CA GLY A 35 11.42 11.56 39.99
C GLY A 35 12.44 12.20 39.05
N ILE A 36 13.74 12.17 39.39
CA ILE A 36 14.80 12.64 38.51
C ILE A 36 14.94 11.71 37.30
N VAL A 37 14.94 10.39 37.52
CA VAL A 37 15.06 9.41 36.42
C VAL A 37 13.89 9.52 35.45
N THR A 38 12.65 9.65 35.94
CA THR A 38 11.49 9.82 35.07
C THR A 38 11.54 11.14 34.30
N ALA A 39 11.97 12.24 34.93
CA ALA A 39 12.14 13.52 34.26
C ALA A 39 13.21 13.45 33.16
N VAL A 40 14.35 12.79 33.41
CA VAL A 40 15.42 12.61 32.42
C VAL A 40 14.93 11.76 31.25
N VAL A 41 14.24 10.64 31.49
CA VAL A 41 13.71 9.78 30.42
C VAL A 41 12.65 10.53 29.59
N LEU A 42 11.71 11.21 30.23
CA LEU A 42 10.68 11.99 29.51
C LEU A 42 11.29 13.14 28.72
N SER A 43 12.29 13.82 29.28
CA SER A 43 13.02 14.88 28.56
C SER A 43 13.81 14.31 27.37
N GLY A 44 14.45 13.15 27.53
CA GLY A 44 15.18 12.47 26.47
C GLY A 44 14.26 12.01 25.35
N LEU A 45 13.08 11.48 25.68
CA LEU A 45 12.03 11.13 24.70
C LEU A 45 11.46 12.37 24.02
N SER A 46 11.30 13.47 24.74
CA SER A 46 10.80 14.74 24.18
C SER A 46 11.83 15.39 23.25
N VAL A 47 13.11 15.38 23.64
CA VAL A 47 14.24 15.80 22.79
C VAL A 47 14.36 14.86 21.60
N TRP A 48 14.15 13.56 21.78
CA TRP A 48 14.16 12.62 20.67
C TRP A 48 13.03 12.88 19.67
N TRP A 49 11.83 13.17 20.17
CA TRP A 49 10.70 13.62 19.36
C TRP A 49 10.95 14.95 18.65
N LEU A 50 11.62 15.90 19.30
CA LEU A 50 11.87 17.23 18.74
C LEU A 50 13.07 17.32 17.80
N PHE A 51 14.02 16.38 17.89
CA PHE A 51 15.29 16.43 17.13
C PHE A 51 15.54 15.22 16.23
N PHE A 52 14.85 14.09 16.43
CA PHE A 52 15.09 12.84 15.68
C PHE A 52 13.84 12.28 15.00
N ASP A 53 12.66 12.91 15.14
CA ASP A 53 11.43 12.52 14.44
C ASP A 53 11.30 13.16 13.05
N ASP A 54 12.42 13.60 12.46
CA ASP A 54 12.55 13.78 11.01
C ASP A 54 12.79 12.43 10.31
N TYR A 55 12.09 11.37 10.73
CA TYR A 55 11.84 10.26 9.81
C TYR A 55 10.69 10.69 8.89
N GLU A 56 11.00 11.63 7.99
CA GLU A 56 10.39 11.57 6.67
C GLU A 56 10.76 10.17 6.15
N PRO A 57 9.80 9.25 5.90
CA PRO A 57 10.12 8.16 5.00
C PRO A 57 10.66 8.86 3.77
N ALA A 58 11.92 8.57 3.40
CA ALA A 58 12.61 9.21 2.29
C ALA A 58 11.56 9.45 1.22
N ALA A 59 11.24 10.74 1.00
CA ALA A 59 10.11 11.14 0.17
C ALA A 59 10.10 10.20 -1.02
N ALA A 60 9.00 9.47 -1.21
CA ALA A 60 8.87 8.47 -2.25
C ALA A 60 9.61 9.02 -3.46
N VAL A 61 10.73 8.39 -3.84
CA VAL A 61 11.41 8.78 -5.07
C VAL A 61 10.28 8.81 -6.06
N ASP A 62 10.05 9.96 -6.70
CA ASP A 62 9.05 10.09 -7.75
C ASP A 62 9.59 9.26 -8.91
N GLU A 63 9.55 7.95 -8.71
CA GLU A 63 10.05 6.91 -9.58
C GLU A 63 8.92 6.75 -10.57
N PHE A 64 8.86 7.73 -11.47
CA PHE A 64 7.98 7.73 -12.60
C PHE A 64 8.18 6.42 -13.37
N ILE A 65 7.31 5.45 -13.11
CA ILE A 65 7.31 4.18 -13.84
C ILE A 65 7.04 4.52 -15.31
N CYS A 66 8.01 4.20 -16.16
CA CYS A 66 8.02 4.58 -17.57
C CYS A 66 8.09 6.09 -17.86
N GLY A 67 8.71 6.89 -16.98
CA GLY A 67 8.84 8.34 -17.17
C GLY A 67 7.49 9.07 -17.01
N ASP A 68 7.35 10.23 -17.62
CA ASP A 68 6.22 11.15 -17.35
C ASP A 68 4.87 10.71 -17.97
N THR A 69 4.78 9.51 -18.57
CA THR A 69 3.52 9.04 -19.17
C THR A 69 2.50 8.74 -18.08
N LYS A 70 1.39 9.49 -18.09
CA LYS A 70 0.26 9.29 -17.18
C LYS A 70 -0.32 7.90 -17.36
N ASN A 71 -0.51 7.20 -16.24
CA ASN A 71 -0.96 5.84 -16.25
C ASN A 71 -1.80 5.51 -15.02
N GLU A 72 -2.65 4.50 -15.16
CA GLU A 72 -3.46 3.93 -14.10
C GLU A 72 -3.46 2.41 -14.25
N ALA A 73 -3.14 1.70 -13.17
CA ALA A 73 -3.33 0.26 -13.09
C ALA A 73 -4.48 -0.07 -12.13
N GLY A 74 -5.22 -1.12 -12.42
CA GLY A 74 -6.33 -1.50 -11.57
C GLY A 74 -7.04 -2.77 -12.02
N TYR A 75 -8.19 -3.00 -11.41
CA TYR A 75 -9.00 -4.18 -11.65
C TYR A 75 -10.41 -3.77 -12.05
N ILE A 76 -11.01 -4.54 -12.96
CA ILE A 76 -12.43 -4.53 -13.25
C ILE A 76 -13.01 -5.88 -12.84
N LYS A 77 -13.95 -5.87 -11.89
CA LYS A 77 -14.73 -7.05 -11.54
C LYS A 77 -15.70 -7.36 -12.66
N LEU A 78 -15.67 -8.58 -13.17
CA LEU A 78 -16.55 -9.01 -14.25
C LEU A 78 -17.94 -9.35 -13.71
N VAL A 79 -18.96 -8.68 -14.23
CA VAL A 79 -20.35 -8.82 -13.73
C VAL A 79 -21.01 -10.15 -14.12
N ASN A 80 -20.47 -10.84 -15.13
CA ASN A 80 -20.92 -12.16 -15.57
C ASN A 80 -20.24 -13.32 -14.81
N LYS A 81 -19.37 -13.01 -13.86
CA LYS A 81 -18.63 -13.97 -13.04
C LYS A 81 -18.91 -13.71 -11.55
N ASN A 82 -18.57 -14.67 -10.69
CA ASN A 82 -18.81 -14.57 -9.25
C ASN A 82 -17.84 -13.58 -8.60
N ASP A 83 -16.54 -13.77 -8.83
CA ASP A 83 -15.48 -12.93 -8.27
C ASP A 83 -14.23 -12.95 -9.14
N ASP A 84 -14.41 -12.82 -10.46
CA ASP A 84 -13.30 -12.67 -11.40
C ASP A 84 -12.98 -11.19 -11.62
N HIS A 85 -11.69 -10.86 -11.53
CA HIS A 85 -11.16 -9.52 -11.61
C HIS A 85 -10.05 -9.46 -12.65
N TYR A 86 -10.33 -8.78 -13.75
CA TYR A 86 -9.33 -8.55 -14.80
C TYR A 86 -8.46 -7.36 -14.45
N PHE A 87 -7.15 -7.60 -14.38
CA PHE A 87 -6.14 -6.58 -14.21
C PHE A 87 -5.87 -5.87 -15.54
N TYR A 88 -5.81 -4.54 -15.49
CA TYR A 88 -5.38 -3.72 -16.60
C TYR A 88 -4.31 -2.74 -16.17
N TRP A 89 -3.46 -2.35 -17.12
CA TRP A 89 -2.64 -1.16 -17.00
C TRP A 89 -2.89 -0.25 -18.19
N PHE A 90 -3.45 0.92 -17.90
CA PHE A 90 -3.81 1.95 -18.84
C PHE A 90 -2.76 3.05 -18.88
N PHE A 91 -2.40 3.52 -20.06
CA PHE A 91 -1.53 4.68 -20.27
C PHE A 91 -2.20 5.66 -21.24
N GLU A 92 -2.22 6.94 -20.88
CA GLU A 92 -2.68 8.00 -21.79
C GLU A 92 -1.70 8.18 -22.96
N ALA A 93 -2.22 8.63 -24.10
CA ALA A 93 -1.36 9.05 -25.19
C ALA A 93 -0.52 10.27 -24.78
N ASN A 94 0.77 10.26 -25.12
CA ASN A 94 1.67 11.39 -24.88
C ASN A 94 1.26 12.62 -25.71
N HIS A 95 0.63 12.41 -26.86
CA HIS A 95 0.14 13.46 -27.75
C HIS A 95 -1.39 13.42 -27.87
N ASN A 96 -2.04 14.55 -27.57
CA ASN A 96 -3.48 14.74 -27.78
C ASN A 96 -4.36 13.63 -27.16
N ALA A 97 -4.08 13.20 -25.92
CA ALA A 97 -4.78 12.11 -25.22
C ALA A 97 -6.32 12.17 -25.34
N SER A 98 -6.92 13.36 -25.28
CA SER A 98 -8.38 13.55 -25.37
C SER A 98 -8.99 13.21 -26.73
N THR A 99 -8.18 13.10 -27.78
CA THR A 99 -8.62 12.78 -29.16
C THR A 99 -7.92 11.56 -29.74
N ALA A 100 -6.91 11.03 -29.05
CA ALA A 100 -6.19 9.85 -29.45
C ALA A 100 -7.11 8.61 -29.37
N PRO A 101 -6.98 7.64 -30.29
CA PRO A 101 -7.76 6.42 -30.23
C PRO A 101 -7.46 5.62 -28.96
N LEU A 102 -8.48 4.95 -28.45
CA LEU A 102 -8.31 3.90 -27.43
C LEU A 102 -7.95 2.58 -28.12
N VAL A 103 -6.83 2.00 -27.72
CA VAL A 103 -6.33 0.73 -28.24
C VAL A 103 -6.13 -0.23 -27.08
N ILE A 104 -6.65 -1.45 -27.23
CA ILE A 104 -6.42 -2.54 -26.31
C ILE A 104 -5.41 -3.52 -26.91
N TRP A 105 -4.44 -3.93 -26.11
CA TRP A 105 -3.46 -4.95 -26.45
C TRP A 105 -3.71 -6.22 -25.65
N LEU A 106 -3.71 -7.35 -26.35
CA LEU A 106 -3.95 -8.68 -25.80
C LEU A 106 -2.78 -9.60 -26.17
N THR A 107 -1.98 -10.00 -25.19
CA THR A 107 -0.99 -11.06 -25.39
C THR A 107 -1.68 -12.42 -25.47
N GLY A 108 -1.18 -13.28 -26.36
CA GLY A 108 -1.71 -14.63 -26.60
C GLY A 108 -1.10 -15.70 -25.68
N GLY A 109 -0.94 -16.90 -26.21
CA GLY A 109 -0.41 -18.06 -25.49
C GLY A 109 -1.18 -19.33 -25.84
N PRO A 110 -2.39 -19.56 -25.25
CA PRO A 110 -3.14 -18.72 -24.29
C PRO A 110 -2.50 -18.62 -22.90
N GLY A 111 -2.89 -17.61 -22.10
CA GLY A 111 -2.42 -17.47 -20.72
C GLY A 111 -1.21 -16.54 -20.52
N GLY A 112 -0.76 -15.83 -21.55
CA GLY A 112 0.34 -14.88 -21.45
C GLY A 112 -0.12 -13.52 -20.94
N SER A 113 0.57 -12.99 -19.92
CA SER A 113 0.31 -11.64 -19.43
C SER A 113 0.61 -10.58 -20.50
N SER A 114 -0.26 -9.58 -20.60
CA SER A 114 -0.06 -8.43 -21.49
C SER A 114 1.04 -7.49 -20.99
N LEU A 115 1.49 -7.64 -19.74
CA LEU A 115 2.66 -6.92 -19.23
C LEU A 115 3.96 -7.34 -19.91
N LEU A 116 4.01 -8.55 -20.49
CA LEU A 116 5.13 -8.93 -21.36
C LEU A 116 5.28 -7.93 -22.51
N ALA A 117 4.18 -7.60 -23.19
CA ALA A 117 4.15 -6.66 -24.30
C ALA A 117 4.39 -5.22 -23.85
N LEU A 118 3.83 -4.86 -22.69
CA LEU A 118 4.05 -3.55 -22.07
C LEU A 118 5.54 -3.26 -21.89
N PHE A 119 6.30 -4.20 -21.33
CA PHE A 119 7.71 -3.97 -21.01
C PHE A 119 8.71 -4.42 -22.07
N ASN A 120 8.32 -5.25 -23.05
CA ASN A 120 9.26 -5.81 -24.03
C ASN A 120 8.91 -5.52 -25.50
N GLU A 121 7.68 -5.09 -25.80
CA GLU A 121 7.23 -4.88 -27.18
C GLU A 121 6.93 -3.40 -27.44
N ASN A 122 5.73 -2.95 -27.09
CA ASN A 122 5.17 -1.68 -27.57
C ASN A 122 4.79 -0.69 -26.47
N GLY A 123 5.00 -1.02 -25.20
CA GLY A 123 4.70 -0.10 -24.10
C GLY A 123 5.69 1.07 -23.99
N PRO A 124 5.46 1.95 -23.00
CA PRO A 124 6.14 3.24 -22.87
C PRO A 124 7.58 3.13 -22.37
N CYS A 125 7.95 1.99 -21.79
CA CYS A 125 9.30 1.75 -21.32
C CYS A 125 9.71 0.28 -21.37
N ARG A 126 11.00 0.04 -21.15
CA ARG A 126 11.60 -1.29 -21.00
C ARG A 126 12.28 -1.43 -19.65
N ILE A 127 12.14 -2.59 -19.04
CA ILE A 127 12.86 -2.95 -17.82
C ILE A 127 14.34 -3.17 -18.17
N GLN A 128 15.24 -2.53 -17.43
CA GLN A 128 16.68 -2.67 -17.56
C GLN A 128 17.23 -3.77 -16.63
N SER A 129 18.50 -4.15 -16.80
CA SER A 129 19.14 -5.20 -15.98
C SER A 129 19.25 -4.84 -14.49
N ASP A 130 19.21 -3.55 -14.15
CA ASP A 130 19.22 -3.03 -12.78
C ASP A 130 17.79 -2.84 -12.22
N LEU A 131 16.78 -3.39 -12.90
CA LEU A 131 15.36 -3.29 -12.57
C LEU A 131 14.77 -1.88 -12.69
N THR A 132 15.52 -0.90 -13.21
CA THR A 132 14.98 0.42 -13.54
C THR A 132 14.20 0.38 -14.84
N THR A 133 13.40 1.42 -15.10
CA THR A 133 12.71 1.58 -16.38
C THR A 133 13.42 2.59 -17.28
N LYS A 134 13.47 2.30 -18.59
CA LYS A 134 13.97 3.22 -19.62
C LYS A 134 12.90 3.48 -20.66
N VAL A 135 12.61 4.76 -20.93
CA VAL A 135 11.62 5.19 -21.92
C VAL A 135 11.88 4.54 -23.28
N HIS A 136 10.81 4.06 -23.91
CA HIS A 136 10.83 3.40 -25.20
C HIS A 136 10.45 4.40 -26.31
N PRO A 137 11.38 4.81 -27.20
CA PRO A 137 11.14 5.86 -28.18
C PRO A 137 10.14 5.47 -29.29
N TYR A 138 9.78 4.19 -29.40
CA TYR A 138 8.82 3.66 -30.38
C TYR A 138 7.55 3.14 -29.70
N SER A 139 7.22 3.69 -28.53
CA SER A 139 6.01 3.30 -27.80
C SER A 139 4.75 3.65 -28.57
N TRP A 140 3.74 2.77 -28.48
CA TRP A 140 2.41 3.05 -29.02
C TRP A 140 1.66 4.09 -28.21
N THR A 141 2.06 4.37 -26.96
CA THR A 141 1.53 5.51 -26.19
C THR A 141 1.89 6.85 -26.80
N TYR A 142 2.74 6.91 -27.82
CA TYR A 142 2.97 8.16 -28.56
C TYR A 142 1.70 8.62 -29.29
N GLU A 143 0.91 7.70 -29.84
CA GLU A 143 -0.25 8.00 -30.71
C GLU A 143 -1.60 7.56 -30.13
N ALA A 144 -1.63 6.69 -29.12
CA ALA A 144 -2.86 6.07 -28.63
C ALA A 144 -2.94 6.01 -27.10
N ASN A 145 -4.17 6.06 -26.59
CA ASN A 145 -4.47 5.66 -25.23
C ASN A 145 -4.46 4.12 -25.20
N MET A 146 -3.58 3.52 -24.41
CA MET A 146 -3.29 2.09 -24.48
C MET A 146 -3.76 1.35 -23.23
N ILE A 147 -4.44 0.21 -23.41
CA ILE A 147 -4.76 -0.75 -22.34
C ILE A 147 -3.99 -2.03 -22.59
N TRP A 148 -3.14 -2.46 -21.65
CA TRP A 148 -2.63 -3.83 -21.59
C TRP A 148 -3.50 -4.61 -20.61
N LEU A 149 -4.20 -5.63 -21.10
CA LEU A 149 -5.16 -6.41 -20.32
C LEU A 149 -4.62 -7.82 -20.05
N ASP A 150 -4.54 -8.20 -18.78
CA ASP A 150 -4.26 -9.58 -18.40
C ASP A 150 -5.54 -10.42 -18.48
N GLN A 151 -5.57 -11.36 -19.43
CA GLN A 151 -6.70 -12.25 -19.69
C GLN A 151 -6.19 -13.60 -20.20
N PRO A 152 -6.96 -14.70 -20.08
CA PRO A 152 -8.26 -14.84 -19.39
C PRO A 152 -8.17 -14.87 -17.85
N THR A 153 -9.20 -15.36 -17.16
CA THR A 153 -9.22 -15.58 -15.70
C THR A 153 -7.90 -16.16 -15.19
N SER A 154 -7.36 -15.59 -14.11
CA SER A 154 -6.10 -16.04 -13.45
C SER A 154 -4.80 -15.84 -14.25
N VAL A 155 -4.81 -15.04 -15.33
CA VAL A 155 -3.57 -14.67 -16.05
C VAL A 155 -2.90 -13.46 -15.43
N GLY A 156 -1.57 -13.50 -15.31
CA GLY A 156 -0.77 -12.37 -14.84
C GLY A 156 -1.22 -11.91 -13.45
N PHE A 157 -1.70 -10.67 -13.35
CA PHE A 157 -2.26 -10.14 -12.10
C PHE A 157 -3.77 -10.33 -11.95
N SER A 158 -4.49 -10.77 -12.99
CA SER A 158 -5.93 -11.09 -12.90
C SER A 158 -6.17 -12.29 -11.98
N TYR A 159 -7.28 -12.31 -11.26
CA TYR A 159 -7.56 -13.35 -10.27
C TYR A 159 -9.06 -13.66 -10.12
N SER A 160 -9.35 -14.88 -9.63
CA SER A 160 -10.69 -15.31 -9.24
C SER A 160 -10.67 -16.14 -7.95
N SER A 161 -11.79 -16.20 -7.24
CA SER A 161 -11.96 -16.97 -5.98
C SER A 161 -12.19 -18.48 -6.15
N GLY A 162 -12.36 -19.00 -7.37
CA GLY A 162 -12.17 -20.44 -7.62
C GLY A 162 -13.05 -21.11 -8.67
N ASP A 163 -14.25 -20.58 -8.99
CA ASP A 163 -15.19 -21.24 -9.92
C ASP A 163 -15.41 -20.48 -11.24
N ASP A 164 -14.72 -19.37 -11.47
CA ASP A 164 -14.92 -18.54 -12.67
C ASP A 164 -14.06 -18.95 -13.87
N HIS A 165 -13.78 -20.24 -14.04
CA HIS A 165 -12.92 -20.72 -15.14
C HIS A 165 -13.47 -20.37 -16.53
N ASP A 166 -12.56 -20.13 -17.46
CA ASP A 166 -12.84 -19.97 -18.89
C ASP A 166 -12.39 -21.23 -19.63
N TYR A 167 -13.33 -21.87 -20.35
CA TYR A 167 -13.07 -23.16 -21.00
C TYR A 167 -12.78 -23.02 -22.50
N ASN A 168 -13.15 -21.89 -23.10
CA ASN A 168 -13.05 -21.66 -24.54
C ASN A 168 -13.09 -20.16 -24.86
N GLU A 169 -12.85 -19.82 -26.12
CA GLU A 169 -12.77 -18.43 -26.61
C GLU A 169 -14.10 -17.68 -26.48
N LYS A 170 -15.24 -18.37 -26.46
CA LYS A 170 -16.55 -17.74 -26.24
C LYS A 170 -16.62 -17.15 -24.83
N ASP A 171 -16.21 -17.91 -23.81
CA ASP A 171 -16.16 -17.44 -22.42
C ASP A 171 -15.24 -16.22 -22.29
N VAL A 172 -14.04 -16.30 -22.89
CA VAL A 172 -13.06 -15.20 -22.89
C VAL A 172 -13.60 -13.96 -23.61
N SER A 173 -14.30 -14.14 -24.74
CA SER A 173 -14.88 -13.04 -25.49
C SER A 173 -16.00 -12.32 -24.73
N GLU A 174 -16.79 -13.06 -23.96
CA GLU A 174 -17.84 -12.51 -23.10
C GLU A 174 -17.23 -11.74 -21.92
N ASN A 175 -16.20 -12.29 -21.28
CA ASN A 175 -15.46 -11.59 -20.22
C ASN A 175 -14.82 -10.30 -20.71
N LEU A 176 -14.23 -10.30 -21.92
CA LEU A 176 -13.66 -9.10 -22.53
C LEU A 176 -14.73 -8.02 -22.78
N TYR A 177 -15.93 -8.42 -23.22
CA TYR A 177 -17.04 -7.49 -23.36
C TYR A 177 -17.40 -6.83 -22.02
N TRP A 178 -17.54 -7.61 -20.95
CA TRP A 178 -17.87 -7.08 -19.62
C TRP A 178 -16.75 -6.25 -19.00
N PHE A 179 -15.49 -6.62 -19.24
CA PHE A 179 -14.34 -5.78 -18.91
C PHE A 179 -14.46 -4.40 -19.56
N LEU A 180 -14.71 -4.34 -20.87
CA LEU A 180 -14.82 -3.07 -21.60
C LEU A 180 -15.97 -2.20 -21.09
N GLN A 181 -17.13 -2.81 -20.77
CA GLN A 181 -18.24 -2.07 -20.16
C GLN A 181 -17.82 -1.43 -18.82
N GLY A 182 -17.21 -2.21 -17.92
CA GLY A 182 -16.77 -1.72 -16.62
C GLY A 182 -15.64 -0.70 -16.72
N PHE A 183 -14.71 -0.87 -17.66
CA PHE A 183 -13.61 0.07 -17.89
C PHE A 183 -14.12 1.44 -18.37
N ILE A 184 -15.03 1.46 -19.35
CA ILE A 184 -15.60 2.72 -19.88
C ILE A 184 -16.43 3.44 -18.82
N GLU A 185 -17.20 2.69 -18.01
CA GLU A 185 -17.94 3.28 -16.89
C GLU A 185 -17.02 3.91 -15.85
N LYS A 186 -15.90 3.23 -15.51
CA LYS A 186 -14.90 3.75 -14.57
C LYS A 186 -14.14 4.96 -15.14
N THR A 187 -13.86 4.97 -16.45
CA THR A 187 -12.98 5.95 -17.10
C THR A 187 -13.71 6.73 -18.21
N PRO A 188 -14.67 7.62 -17.87
CA PRO A 188 -15.54 8.29 -18.84
C PRO A 188 -14.85 9.39 -19.67
N ARG A 189 -13.52 9.57 -19.51
CA ARG A 189 -12.72 10.60 -20.18
C ARG A 189 -11.89 10.05 -21.35
N VAL A 190 -12.05 8.77 -21.67
CA VAL A 190 -11.46 8.08 -22.83
C VAL A 190 -12.54 7.88 -23.89
#